data_AF-A0A2V8LAK9-F1
#
_entry.id   AF-A0A2V8LAK9-F1
#
_cell.length_a   1.000
_cell.length_b   1.000
_cell.length_c   1.000
_cell.angle_alpha   90.00
_cell.angle_beta   90.00
_cell.angle_gamma   90.00
#
_symmetry.space_group_name_H-M   'P 1'
#
loop_
_entity.id
_entity.type
_entity.pdbx_description
1 polymer ?
#
loop_
_entity_poly.entity_id
_entity_poly.type
_entity_poly.pdbx_seq_one_letter_code
_entity_poly.pdbx_strand_id
1 'polypeptide(L)'
;MAFRIPTPTFGTGLIEAVPDAMLIANLDRTAKQRHAMGIAGRFNRSSNDGTISRFGWKAQTKSLLLSAAEAYNVEEGVTNDIFPDERDQTSGCQFNKLPEDTTRLQLPSGLTDGPSGF
;
A
#
# COMPACT_ATOMS: atom_id res chain seq x y z
N MET A 1 -24.11 -11.30 13.50
CA MET A 1 -23.80 -10.32 12.43
C MET A 1 -22.38 -9.85 12.65
N ALA A 2 -21.51 -9.94 11.65
CA ALA A 2 -20.14 -9.44 11.73
C ALA A 2 -20.02 -8.26 10.76
N PHE A 3 -19.61 -7.09 11.26
CA PHE A 3 -19.38 -5.91 10.42
C PHE A 3 -18.00 -6.02 9.78
N ARG A 4 -17.90 -5.68 8.50
CA ARG A 4 -16.60 -5.40 7.88
C ARG A 4 -16.17 -4.01 8.32
N ILE A 5 -15.10 -3.94 9.11
CA ILE A 5 -14.56 -2.70 9.66
C ILE A 5 -13.21 -2.47 8.99
N PRO A 6 -13.08 -1.49 8.07
CA PRO A 6 -11.82 -1.22 7.40
C PRO A 6 -10.81 -0.58 8.37
N THR A 7 -9.53 -0.66 8.01
CA THR A 7 -8.49 0.04 8.77
C THR A 7 -8.73 1.55 8.68
N PRO A 8 -8.82 2.28 9.80
CA PRO A 8 -9.02 3.72 9.75
C PRO A 8 -7.81 4.42 9.11
N THR A 9 -8.06 5.32 8.16
CA THR A 9 -7.03 6.09 7.44
C THR A 9 -6.89 7.53 7.94
N PHE A 10 -7.65 7.92 8.97
CA PHE A 10 -7.58 9.28 9.50
C PHE A 10 -6.19 9.58 10.06
N GLY A 11 -5.57 10.65 9.57
CA GLY A 11 -4.23 11.09 9.98
C GLY A 11 -3.07 10.28 9.43
N THR A 12 -3.31 9.17 8.73
CA THR A 12 -2.23 8.32 8.21
C THR A 12 -1.45 8.99 7.08
N GLY A 13 -2.03 9.98 6.39
CA GLY A 13 -1.31 10.78 5.39
C GLY A 13 -0.13 11.56 5.97
N LEU A 14 -0.22 11.98 7.25
CA LEU A 14 0.91 12.61 7.94
C LEU A 14 2.03 11.59 8.24
N ILE A 15 1.67 10.34 8.51
CA ILE A 15 2.63 9.25 8.73
C ILE A 15 3.32 8.86 7.42
N GLU A 16 2.59 8.87 6.30
CA GLU A 16 3.15 8.64 4.97
C GLU A 16 4.16 9.73 4.60
N ALA A 17 3.87 10.99 4.94
CA ALA A 17 4.73 12.13 4.66
C ALA A 17 6.05 12.14 5.44
N VAL A 18 6.24 11.26 6.44
CA VAL A 18 7.50 11.17 7.20
C VAL A 18 8.58 10.49 6.34
N PRO A 19 9.71 11.17 6.03
CA PRO A 19 10.77 10.56 5.25
C PRO A 19 11.46 9.40 5.98
N ASP A 20 11.91 8.39 5.24
CA ASP A 20 12.63 7.23 5.79
C ASP A 20 13.86 7.63 6.62
N ALA A 21 14.58 8.66 6.18
CA ALA A 21 15.74 9.19 6.90
C ALA A 21 15.39 9.68 8.32
N MET A 22 14.19 10.25 8.51
CA MET A 22 13.72 10.68 9.82
C MET A 22 13.37 9.50 10.72
N LEU A 23 12.80 8.42 10.15
CA LEU A 23 12.54 7.19 10.91
C LEU A 23 13.84 6.59 11.42
N ILE A 24 14.86 6.50 10.56
CA ILE A 24 16.19 6.00 10.91
C ILE A 24 16.82 6.88 12.00
N ALA A 25 16.85 8.21 11.79
CA ALA A 25 17.41 9.14 12.76
C ALA A 25 16.72 9.04 14.14
N ASN A 26 15.40 8.83 14.18
CA ASN A 26 14.67 8.64 15.43
C ASN A 26 14.96 7.29 16.11
N LEU A 27 15.12 6.22 15.32
CA LEU A 27 15.52 4.91 15.84
C LEU A 27 16.90 4.96 16.51
N ASP A 28 17.84 5.69 15.89
CA ASP A 28 19.21 5.87 16.38
C ASP A 28 19.25 6.76 17.62
N ARG A 29 18.48 7.87 17.62
CA ARG A 29 18.41 8.81 18.75
C ARG A 29 17.97 8.14 20.05
N THR A 30 17.07 7.16 19.97
CA THR A 30 16.51 6.46 21.15
C THR A 30 17.27 5.18 21.51
N ALA A 31 18.34 4.84 20.78
CA ALA A 31 19.01 3.53 20.90
C ALA A 31 19.47 3.19 22.31
N LYS A 32 20.11 4.13 23.03
CA LYS A 32 20.61 3.91 24.40
C LYS A 32 19.47 3.57 25.38
N GLN A 33 18.38 4.33 25.33
CA GLN A 33 17.22 4.14 26.21
C GLN A 33 16.51 2.81 25.91
N ARG A 34 16.30 2.51 24.63
CA ARG A 34 15.71 1.22 24.21
C ARG A 34 16.55 0.04 24.65
N HIS A 35 17.88 0.12 24.49
CA HIS A 35 18.79 -0.93 24.91
C HIS A 35 18.74 -1.15 26.43
N ALA A 36 18.68 -0.09 27.23
CA ALA A 36 18.54 -0.20 28.69
C ALA A 36 17.23 -0.89 29.12
N MET A 37 16.18 -0.81 28.30
CA MET A 37 14.89 -1.48 28.52
C MET A 37 14.78 -2.85 27.82
N GLY A 38 15.84 -3.33 27.15
CA GLY A 38 15.81 -4.58 26.39
C GLY A 38 14.98 -4.54 25.11
N ILE A 39 14.67 -3.34 24.57
CA ILE A 39 13.84 -3.16 23.38
C ILE A 39 14.71 -3.18 22.12
N ALA A 40 14.47 -4.16 21.24
CA ALA A 40 15.15 -4.30 19.96
C ALA A 40 14.15 -4.49 18.81
N GLY A 41 14.58 -4.18 17.58
CA GLY A 41 13.74 -4.30 16.38
C GLY A 41 14.45 -3.79 15.14
N ARG A 42 13.82 -4.01 13.98
CA ARG A 42 14.26 -3.51 12.68
C ARG A 42 13.06 -3.03 11.87
N PHE A 43 13.28 -2.07 10.99
CA PHE A 43 12.26 -1.67 10.02
C PHE A 43 11.91 -2.84 9.10
N ASN A 44 10.61 -3.01 8.84
CA ASN A 44 10.17 -3.80 7.70
C ASN A 44 10.50 -3.00 6.43
N ARG A 45 11.20 -3.61 5.50
CA ARG A 45 11.62 -2.95 4.26
C ARG A 45 11.01 -3.67 3.09
N SER A 46 10.50 -2.89 2.15
CA SER A 46 10.06 -3.38 0.85
C SER A 46 11.22 -4.10 0.16
N SER A 47 10.97 -5.32 -0.32
CA SER A 47 11.94 -6.11 -1.09
C SER A 47 12.24 -5.48 -2.46
N ASN A 48 11.34 -4.66 -2.97
CA ASN A 48 11.40 -4.16 -4.33
C ASN A 48 12.29 -2.92 -4.45
N ASP A 49 12.28 -2.05 -3.43
CA ASP A 49 12.98 -0.75 -3.46
C ASP A 49 13.70 -0.39 -2.15
N GLY A 50 13.65 -1.27 -1.14
CA GLY A 50 14.32 -1.06 0.14
C GLY A 50 13.70 0.02 1.04
N THR A 51 12.59 0.64 0.63
CA THR A 51 11.89 1.67 1.41
C THR A 51 11.28 1.08 2.68
N ILE A 52 11.14 1.92 3.71
CA ILE A 52 10.55 1.51 4.99
C ILE A 52 9.03 1.42 4.86
N SER A 53 8.52 0.21 5.01
CA SER A 53 7.08 -0.07 5.05
C SER A 53 6.49 0.33 6.39
N ARG A 54 5.22 0.76 6.37
CA ARG A 54 4.56 1.41 7.53
C ARG A 54 3.05 1.19 7.65
N PHE A 55 2.39 0.65 6.62
CA PHE A 55 0.94 0.44 6.60
C PHE A 55 0.55 -1.04 6.50
N GLY A 56 -0.66 -1.36 6.98
CA GLY A 56 -1.17 -2.72 7.09
C GLY A 56 -0.78 -3.43 8.40
N TRP A 57 -1.33 -4.64 8.61
CA TRP A 57 -1.23 -5.39 9.87
C TRP A 57 0.22 -5.64 10.32
N LYS A 58 1.16 -5.80 9.38
CA LYS A 58 2.59 -6.02 9.68
C LYS A 58 3.51 -4.97 9.06
N ALA A 59 2.97 -3.78 8.80
CA ALA A 59 3.66 -2.77 8.03
C ALA A 59 4.15 -3.37 6.69
N GLN A 60 3.27 -4.04 5.94
CA GLN A 60 3.64 -4.68 4.68
C GLN A 60 3.70 -3.69 3.51
N THR A 61 2.97 -2.57 3.56
CA THR A 61 2.93 -1.56 2.49
C THR A 61 3.65 -0.27 2.90
N LYS A 62 4.27 0.40 1.91
CA LYS A 62 5.02 1.65 2.12
C LYS A 62 4.17 2.92 2.04
N SER A 63 3.08 2.88 1.28
CA SER A 63 2.21 4.01 0.95
C SER A 63 0.75 3.70 1.21
N LEU A 64 -0.06 4.74 1.43
CA LEU A 64 -1.51 4.56 1.63
C LEU A 64 -2.20 4.07 0.37
N LEU A 65 -1.78 4.57 -0.79
CA LEU A 65 -2.30 4.12 -2.08
C LEU A 65 -2.10 2.61 -2.26
N LEU A 66 -0.89 2.10 -1.96
CA LEU A 66 -0.59 0.67 -2.07
C LEU A 66 -1.39 -0.14 -1.04
N SER A 67 -1.56 0.38 0.17
CA SER A 67 -2.39 -0.27 1.20
C SER A 67 -3.87 -0.34 0.80
N ALA A 68 -4.40 0.71 0.16
CA ALA A 68 -5.79 0.72 -0.32
C ALA A 68 -5.97 -0.22 -1.52
N ALA A 69 -5.03 -0.21 -2.46
CA ALA A 69 -5.04 -1.12 -3.59
C ALA A 69 -4.96 -2.59 -3.17
N GLU A 70 -4.16 -2.92 -2.14
CA GLU A 70 -4.11 -4.26 -1.56
C GLU A 70 -5.46 -4.61 -0.90
N ALA A 71 -6.06 -3.69 -0.14
CA ALA A 71 -7.36 -3.92 0.47
C ALA A 71 -8.47 -4.19 -0.57
N TYR A 72 -8.52 -3.41 -1.64
CA TYR A 72 -9.47 -3.63 -2.73
C TYR A 72 -9.31 -5.02 -3.35
N ASN A 73 -8.08 -5.40 -3.72
CA ASN A 73 -7.85 -6.67 -4.39
C ASN A 73 -7.98 -7.89 -3.44
N VAL A 74 -7.48 -7.79 -2.21
CA VAL A 74 -7.38 -8.94 -1.29
C VAL A 74 -8.62 -9.10 -0.40
N GLU A 75 -9.17 -8.01 0.12
CA GLU A 75 -10.27 -8.07 1.08
C GLU A 75 -11.64 -7.96 0.41
N GLU A 76 -11.73 -7.15 -0.66
CA GLU A 76 -12.97 -6.86 -1.37
C GLU A 76 -13.12 -7.63 -2.68
N GLY A 77 -12.02 -8.10 -3.28
CA GLY A 77 -12.02 -8.82 -4.56
C GLY A 77 -12.27 -7.90 -5.76
N VAL A 78 -11.79 -6.66 -5.69
CA VAL A 78 -11.88 -5.66 -6.76
C VAL A 78 -10.47 -5.38 -7.28
N THR A 79 -10.21 -5.71 -8.54
CA THR A 79 -8.91 -5.40 -9.17
C THR A 79 -8.80 -3.91 -9.48
N ASN A 80 -7.56 -3.43 -9.57
CA ASN A 80 -7.25 -2.03 -9.78
C ASN A 80 -5.97 -1.88 -10.61
N ASP A 81 -5.64 -0.66 -11.02
CA ASP A 81 -4.45 -0.37 -11.83
C ASP A 81 -3.12 -0.87 -11.22
N ILE A 82 -3.03 -1.04 -9.89
CA ILE A 82 -1.82 -1.55 -9.21
C ILE A 82 -1.84 -3.09 -9.13
N PHE A 83 -3.01 -3.68 -8.94
CA PHE A 83 -3.22 -5.13 -8.86
C PHE A 83 -4.33 -5.54 -9.84
N PRO A 84 -3.99 -5.69 -11.13
CA PRO A 84 -4.97 -5.91 -12.20
C PRO A 84 -5.48 -7.35 -12.27
N ASP A 85 -4.78 -8.27 -11.62
CA ASP A 85 -5.11 -9.68 -11.65
C ASP A 85 -6.07 -10.05 -10.52
N GLU A 86 -7.13 -10.74 -10.92
CA GLU A 86 -8.11 -11.32 -10.01
C GLU A 86 -7.48 -12.41 -9.12
N ARG A 87 -7.88 -12.43 -7.84
CA ARG A 87 -7.42 -13.44 -6.89
C ARG A 87 -8.40 -14.60 -6.79
N ASP A 88 -8.50 -15.40 -7.85
CA ASP A 88 -9.26 -16.66 -7.83
C ASP A 88 -8.35 -17.88 -8.03
N GLN A 89 -8.53 -18.87 -7.16
CA GLN A 89 -7.87 -20.17 -7.23
C GLN A 89 -8.73 -21.23 -7.94
N THR A 90 -9.94 -20.86 -8.37
CA THR A 90 -10.90 -21.76 -8.98
C THR A 90 -10.54 -22.03 -10.45
N SER A 91 -10.29 -23.30 -10.75
CA SER A 91 -10.00 -23.73 -12.12
C SER A 91 -11.19 -23.43 -13.05
N GLY A 92 -10.96 -22.70 -14.13
CA GLY A 92 -11.99 -22.33 -15.11
C GLY A 92 -12.74 -21.02 -14.81
N CYS A 93 -12.29 -20.22 -13.83
CA CYS A 93 -12.88 -18.92 -13.61
C CYS A 93 -12.69 -18.01 -14.84
N GLN A 94 -13.72 -17.24 -15.19
CA GLN A 94 -13.65 -16.27 -16.29
C GLN A 94 -13.17 -14.94 -15.75
N PHE A 95 -11.89 -14.66 -15.99
CA PHE A 95 -11.29 -13.40 -15.61
C PHE A 95 -11.68 -12.29 -16.58
N ASN A 96 -12.09 -11.15 -16.02
CA ASN A 96 -12.14 -9.91 -16.77
C ASN A 96 -10.69 -9.53 -17.16
N LYS A 97 -10.48 -9.11 -18.41
CA LYS A 97 -9.14 -8.77 -18.90
C LYS A 97 -8.67 -7.38 -18.47
N LEU A 98 -9.60 -6.55 -18.00
CA LEU A 98 -9.34 -5.18 -17.59
C LEU A 98 -9.66 -5.03 -16.11
N PRO A 99 -8.93 -4.19 -15.37
CA PRO A 99 -9.24 -3.96 -13.98
C PRO A 99 -10.66 -3.43 -13.76
N GLU A 100 -11.29 -3.80 -12.65
CA GLU A 100 -12.62 -3.29 -12.28
C GLU A 100 -12.58 -1.80 -11.91
N ASP A 101 -11.51 -1.36 -11.25
CA ASP A 101 -11.25 0.05 -10.96
C ASP A 101 -10.09 0.58 -11.80
N THR A 102 -10.37 1.59 -12.62
CA THR A 102 -9.39 2.17 -13.55
C THR A 102 -9.37 3.68 -13.43
N THR A 103 -8.17 4.25 -13.34
CA THR A 103 -7.99 5.70 -13.29
C THR A 103 -8.25 6.30 -14.67
N ARG A 104 -9.46 6.81 -14.91
CA ARG A 104 -9.77 7.59 -16.12
C ARG A 104 -9.46 9.06 -15.90
N LEU A 105 -8.20 9.44 -16.04
CA LEU A 105 -7.80 10.84 -16.01
C LEU A 105 -8.39 11.56 -17.23
N GLN A 106 -9.45 12.33 -17.02
CA GLN A 106 -9.93 13.24 -18.08
C GLN A 106 -8.90 14.34 -18.29
N LEU A 107 -8.20 14.25 -19.41
CA LEU A 107 -7.31 15.31 -19.86
C LEU A 107 -8.13 16.58 -20.19
N PRO A 108 -7.59 17.79 -19.94
CA PRO A 108 -8.19 19.03 -20.41
C PRO A 108 -8.48 18.95 -21.92
N SER A 109 -9.60 19.52 -22.35
CA SER A 109 -10.03 19.53 -23.75
C SER A 109 -8.92 20.03 -24.67
N GLY A 110 -8.29 19.10 -25.42
CA GLY A 110 -7.18 19.38 -26.33
C GLY A 110 -5.98 18.45 -26.19
N LEU A 111 -5.90 17.63 -25.14
CA LEU A 111 -4.90 16.56 -25.01
C LEU A 111 -5.60 15.21 -25.18
N THR A 112 -5.28 14.50 -26.25
CA THR A 112 -5.79 13.14 -26.48
C THR A 112 -5.02 12.16 -25.60
N ASP A 113 -5.73 11.27 -24.90
CA ASP A 113 -5.13 10.09 -24.29
C ASP A 113 -4.37 9.34 -25.38
N GLY A 114 -3.04 9.36 -25.30
CA GLY A 114 -2.22 8.39 -26.01
C GLY A 114 -2.56 7.00 -25.51
N PRO A 115 -2.32 5.93 -26.30
CA PRO A 115 -2.59 4.58 -25.84
C PRO A 115 -1.90 4.38 -24.49
N SER A 116 -2.66 3.95 -23.49
CA SER A 116 -2.17 3.57 -22.16
C SER A 116 -1.26 2.36 -22.32
N GLY A 117 -0.01 2.62 -22.73
CA GLY A 117 1.07 1.67 -22.83
C GLY A 117 1.74 1.55 -21.48
N PHE A 118 1.22 0.65 -20.66
CA PHE A 118 2.06 -0.30 -19.94
C PHE A 118 2.17 -1.56 -20.81
#